data_AF-A0A443S8W3-F1
#
_entry.id   AF-A0A443S8W3-F1
#
_cell.length_a   1.000
_cell.length_b   1.000
_cell.length_c   1.000
_cell.angle_alpha   90.00
_cell.angle_beta   90.00
_cell.angle_gamma   90.00
#
_symmetry.space_group_name_H-M   'P 1'
#
loop_
_entity.id
_entity.type
_entity.pdbx_description
1 polymer ?
#
loop_
_entity_poly.entity_id
_entity_poly.type
_entity_poly.pdbx_seq_one_letter_code
_entity_poly.pdbx_strand_id
1 'polypeptide(L)'
;LISSEDNFDDYLKYIEYEEVNGTPPRVQSIYERAIVQHCLRADLWLKYTSFLDSKVKIASLSKKAYERALRNCPWIVDLWISYIRCLEKFDENRDNITLVFEKALQAGFTAGSDFKILWLCYLDYLRRKTNFSDEEEVNKLRKCFTTANEHLSNLENADLDFEVLQYLAKIEAKFCKNIENARKIWKESLLSHRSVSGKADMWIEYANLERLFGDETNFRKLLLKGLNSVNDFPETIGQVLIKYEREESTSIDQLEEALKKYEKSMKRITTKRIADEARNVTASTTSDKQNSGSDMEIKANRKRKLEENNKITVHKSDVESSKKPKMSKSVKAEEKPISSPPKFIKPAGESELRNLQTVFISNLNFNTDEDKIKEIFSQFGKINDVRLVRKYNGLSKGFAYIEFENIEGVKEAIKNDRMPIDGRPVFISEMGKKSFKYKTGLEVNKLFVDNIPVDVTQDELRNIFKEYGDLSEIRIVTFRNGHSKGKAYVEYKDEIGAQSALKANGMLLKDKTISVAISNPPKKNKDDTQKMLGSAFIGAHQAQRAKTRIDVPMIPTSLRRQPVAKNGTGDNVQPSSSMSNKDFRNFFKK
;
A
#
# COMPACT_ATOMS: atom_id res chain seq x y z
N LEU A 1 12.44 27.25 39.57
CA LEU A 1 12.58 26.49 38.32
C LEU A 1 11.24 25.83 38.03
N ILE A 2 10.46 26.39 37.12
CA ILE A 2 9.26 25.73 36.58
C ILE A 2 9.71 25.03 35.29
N SER A 3 9.22 23.81 35.03
CA SER A 3 9.71 22.96 33.94
C SER A 3 9.51 23.60 32.56
N SER A 4 10.58 23.60 31.77
CA SER A 4 10.61 24.17 30.42
C SER A 4 10.17 23.15 29.37
N GLU A 5 8.92 22.69 29.48
CA GLU A 5 8.32 21.72 28.55
C GLU A 5 7.09 22.34 27.86
N ASP A 6 7.27 22.72 26.59
CA ASP A 6 6.27 23.07 25.56
C ASP A 6 5.05 23.95 25.95
N ASN A 7 5.33 25.24 26.20
CA ASN A 7 4.32 26.33 26.14
C ASN A 7 3.69 26.56 24.75
N PHE A 8 4.00 25.74 23.73
CA PHE A 8 3.61 25.96 22.33
C PHE A 8 2.09 26.04 22.14
N ASP A 9 1.34 25.16 22.81
CA ASP A 9 -0.13 25.14 22.73
C ASP A 9 -0.76 26.40 23.35
N ASP A 10 -0.11 27.02 24.34
CA ASP A 10 -0.58 28.28 24.93
C ASP A 10 -0.27 29.48 24.04
N TYR A 11 0.86 29.46 23.31
CA TYR A 11 1.07 30.41 22.21
C TYR A 11 0.02 30.25 21.11
N LEU A 12 -0.34 29.02 20.71
CA LEU A 12 -1.40 28.81 19.71
C LEU A 12 -2.76 29.36 20.18
N LYS A 13 -3.18 29.08 21.42
CA LYS A 13 -4.42 29.62 22.01
C LYS A 13 -4.41 31.16 22.05
N TYR A 14 -3.27 31.77 22.36
CA TYR A 14 -3.14 33.22 22.43
C TYR A 14 -3.09 33.87 21.03
N ILE A 15 -2.42 33.24 20.06
CA ILE A 15 -2.48 33.64 18.64
C ILE A 15 -3.94 33.62 18.16
N GLU A 16 -4.66 32.51 18.37
CA GLU A 16 -6.07 32.39 17.95
C GLU A 16 -7.00 33.39 18.66
N TYR A 17 -6.69 33.78 19.89
CA TYR A 17 -7.40 34.85 20.61
C TYR A 17 -7.12 36.25 20.02
N GLU A 18 -5.85 36.59 19.75
CA GLU A 18 -5.47 37.88 19.16
C GLU A 18 -5.85 37.99 17.67
N GLU A 19 -5.88 36.90 16.89
CA GLU A 19 -6.36 36.91 15.50
C GLU A 19 -7.85 37.28 15.39
N VAL A 20 -8.64 37.02 16.44
CA VAL A 20 -10.08 37.35 16.52
C VAL A 20 -10.33 38.71 17.17
N ASN A 21 -9.59 39.06 18.24
CA ASN A 21 -9.90 40.21 19.11
C ASN A 21 -8.82 41.32 19.09
N GLY A 22 -7.64 41.04 18.55
CA GLY A 22 -6.45 41.89 18.63
C GLY A 22 -6.30 42.85 17.45
N THR A 23 -5.38 43.80 17.59
CA THR A 23 -4.96 44.68 16.49
C THR A 23 -3.78 44.05 15.74
N PRO A 24 -3.58 44.34 14.43
CA PRO A 24 -2.53 43.68 13.65
C PRO A 24 -1.11 43.73 14.24
N PRO A 25 -0.66 44.83 14.89
CA PRO A 25 0.65 44.84 15.58
C PRO A 25 0.72 43.93 16.81
N ARG A 26 -0.40 43.67 17.52
CA ARG A 26 -0.44 42.72 18.64
C ARG A 26 -0.33 41.29 18.14
N VAL A 27 -1.08 40.95 17.08
CA VAL A 27 -1.00 39.65 16.39
C VAL A 27 0.42 39.40 15.90
N GLN A 28 1.05 40.38 15.26
CA GLN A 28 2.46 40.31 14.87
C GLN A 28 3.38 40.07 16.07
N SER A 29 3.20 40.81 17.17
CA SER A 29 4.02 40.67 18.39
C SER A 29 3.93 39.28 19.03
N ILE A 30 2.73 38.67 19.09
CA ILE A 30 2.59 37.30 19.63
C ILE A 30 3.17 36.23 18.69
N TYR A 31 3.07 36.40 17.36
CA TYR A 31 3.77 35.53 16.41
C TYR A 31 5.29 35.63 16.57
N GLU A 32 5.86 36.83 16.62
CA GLU A 32 7.31 37.03 16.77
C GLU A 32 7.83 36.41 18.09
N ARG A 33 7.08 36.56 19.18
CA ARG A 33 7.40 35.91 20.47
C ARG A 33 7.38 34.38 20.40
N ALA A 34 6.36 33.80 19.74
CA ALA A 34 6.28 32.36 19.55
C ALA A 34 7.42 31.84 18.66
N ILE A 35 7.76 32.59 17.60
CA ILE A 35 8.84 32.26 16.65
C ILE A 35 10.22 32.28 17.34
N VAL A 36 10.47 33.20 18.28
CA VAL A 36 11.73 33.22 19.05
C VAL A 36 11.94 31.92 19.85
N GLN A 37 10.88 31.24 20.28
CA GLN A 37 10.97 30.00 21.07
C GLN A 37 10.78 28.73 20.24
N HIS A 38 10.07 28.81 19.11
CA HIS A 38 9.68 27.66 18.30
C HIS A 38 9.99 27.86 16.79
N CYS A 39 11.13 28.46 16.46
CA CYS A 39 11.50 28.84 15.09
C CYS A 39 11.53 27.70 14.06
N LEU A 40 11.67 26.44 14.50
CA LEU A 40 11.68 25.26 13.64
C LEU A 40 10.26 24.72 13.32
N ARG A 41 9.18 25.34 13.85
CA ARG A 41 7.80 24.95 13.56
C ARG A 41 7.29 25.64 12.30
N ALA A 42 7.30 24.90 11.19
CA ALA A 42 6.82 25.36 9.89
C ALA A 42 5.36 25.89 9.92
N ASP A 43 4.47 25.21 10.65
CA ASP A 43 3.06 25.59 10.85
C ASP A 43 2.91 27.03 11.35
N LEU A 44 3.81 27.46 12.24
CA LEU A 44 3.81 28.79 12.85
C LEU A 44 4.23 29.85 11.83
N TRP A 45 5.24 29.57 11.01
CA TRP A 45 5.63 30.44 9.89
C TRP A 45 4.52 30.54 8.84
N LEU A 46 3.91 29.42 8.44
CA LEU A 46 2.81 29.41 7.47
C LEU A 46 1.60 30.22 7.95
N LYS A 47 1.20 30.07 9.23
CA LYS A 47 0.18 30.92 9.87
C LYS A 47 0.60 32.40 9.84
N TYR A 48 1.81 32.73 10.31
CA TYR A 48 2.30 34.11 10.39
C TYR A 48 2.37 34.80 9.02
N THR A 49 2.96 34.16 8.01
CA THR A 49 3.08 34.77 6.68
C THR A 49 1.72 34.88 5.98
N SER A 50 0.82 33.92 6.19
CA SER A 50 -0.57 34.01 5.70
C SER A 50 -1.33 35.18 6.35
N PHE A 51 -1.13 35.41 7.66
CA PHE A 51 -1.65 36.59 8.35
C PHE A 51 -1.09 37.89 7.76
N LEU A 52 0.24 37.98 7.55
CA LEU A 52 0.86 39.15 6.93
C LEU A 52 0.29 39.42 5.53
N ASP A 53 0.20 38.41 4.67
CA ASP A 53 -0.27 38.55 3.29
C ASP A 53 -1.77 38.83 3.18
N SER A 54 -2.59 38.33 4.10
CA SER A 54 -4.06 38.51 4.05
C SER A 54 -4.55 39.75 4.80
N LYS A 55 -3.97 40.07 5.95
CA LYS A 55 -4.41 41.17 6.83
C LYS A 55 -3.55 42.42 6.69
N VAL A 56 -2.22 42.28 6.74
CA VAL A 56 -1.28 43.43 6.83
C VAL A 56 -0.94 44.00 5.44
N LYS A 57 -0.70 43.14 4.45
CA LYS A 57 -0.45 43.45 3.03
C LYS A 57 0.75 44.39 2.76
N ILE A 58 1.74 44.43 3.66
CA ILE A 58 2.96 45.25 3.49
C ILE A 58 4.08 44.38 2.91
N ALA A 59 4.41 44.59 1.64
CA ALA A 59 5.40 43.81 0.88
C ALA A 59 6.76 43.66 1.59
N SER A 60 7.29 44.77 2.13
CA SER A 60 8.60 44.80 2.81
C SER A 60 8.63 44.05 4.14
N LEU A 61 7.46 43.76 4.73
CA LEU A 61 7.32 42.95 5.93
C LEU A 61 7.11 41.47 5.58
N SER A 62 6.20 41.16 4.65
CA SER A 62 6.01 39.79 4.14
C SER A 62 7.30 39.19 3.59
N LYS A 63 8.02 39.93 2.74
CA LYS A 63 9.30 39.50 2.14
C LYS A 63 10.33 39.12 3.22
N LYS A 64 10.52 40.00 4.23
CA LYS A 64 11.43 39.74 5.36
C LYS A 64 10.97 38.58 6.25
N ALA A 65 9.66 38.34 6.37
CA ALA A 65 9.13 37.20 7.11
C ALA A 65 9.40 35.87 6.36
N TYR A 66 9.15 35.80 5.05
CA TYR A 66 9.51 34.64 4.22
C TYR A 66 11.02 34.38 4.19
N GLU A 67 11.84 35.42 4.03
CA GLU A 67 13.32 35.32 4.10
C GLU A 67 13.82 34.82 5.48
N ARG A 68 13.04 34.96 6.55
CA ARG A 68 13.34 34.35 7.86
C ARG A 68 12.80 32.93 7.95
N ALA A 69 11.58 32.67 7.50
CA ALA A 69 10.98 31.34 7.48
C ALA A 69 11.85 30.34 6.71
N LEU A 70 12.29 30.70 5.50
CA LEU A 70 13.11 29.86 4.63
C LEU A 70 14.53 29.63 5.15
N ARG A 71 15.04 30.49 6.04
CA ARG A 71 16.32 30.26 6.75
C ARG A 71 16.18 29.32 7.96
N ASN A 72 14.98 29.13 8.50
CA ASN A 72 14.74 28.22 9.62
C ASN A 72 14.18 26.87 9.17
N CYS A 73 13.33 26.83 8.15
CA CYS A 73 12.65 25.64 7.64
C CYS A 73 12.73 25.50 6.10
N PRO A 74 13.94 25.47 5.48
CA PRO A 74 14.10 25.40 4.03
C PRO A 74 13.50 24.13 3.40
N TRP A 75 13.40 23.02 4.15
CA TRP A 75 12.85 21.74 3.69
C TRP A 75 11.31 21.72 3.52
N ILE A 76 10.62 22.84 3.73
CA ILE A 76 9.15 22.93 3.62
C ILE A 76 8.77 23.69 2.35
N VAL A 77 8.28 22.94 1.36
CA VAL A 77 7.92 23.47 0.04
C VAL A 77 6.81 24.53 0.08
N ASP A 78 5.84 24.41 1.00
CA ASP A 78 4.72 25.37 1.14
C ASP A 78 5.20 26.80 1.46
N LEU A 79 6.33 26.95 2.16
CA LEU A 79 6.94 28.25 2.43
C LEU A 79 7.52 28.88 1.15
N TRP A 80 8.16 28.08 0.28
CA TRP A 80 8.67 28.53 -1.02
C TRP A 80 7.53 28.87 -1.98
N ILE A 81 6.51 28.03 -2.07
CA ILE A 81 5.30 28.25 -2.87
C ILE A 81 4.59 29.54 -2.43
N SER A 82 4.42 29.73 -1.12
CA SER A 82 3.80 30.94 -0.57
C SER A 82 4.65 32.18 -0.81
N TYR A 83 5.98 32.07 -0.70
CA TYR A 83 6.89 33.19 -0.99
C TYR A 83 6.85 33.60 -2.47
N ILE A 84 6.88 32.64 -3.41
CA ILE A 84 6.76 32.91 -4.85
C ILE A 84 5.43 33.64 -5.16
N ARG A 85 4.31 33.17 -4.57
CA ARG A 85 2.99 33.82 -4.69
C ARG A 85 2.95 35.21 -4.06
N CYS A 86 3.66 35.44 -2.96
CA CYS A 86 3.83 36.75 -2.34
C CYS A 86 4.60 37.70 -3.27
N LEU A 87 5.73 37.27 -3.84
CA LEU A 87 6.53 38.09 -4.76
C LEU A 87 5.75 38.46 -6.03
N GLU A 88 5.02 37.50 -6.63
CA GLU A 88 4.13 37.77 -7.78
C GLU A 88 3.04 38.79 -7.43
N LYS A 89 2.41 38.66 -6.27
CA LYS A 89 1.32 39.54 -5.80
C LYS A 89 1.76 40.98 -5.53
N PHE A 90 3.05 41.20 -5.24
CA PHE A 90 3.64 42.53 -5.09
C PHE A 90 4.41 42.99 -6.35
N ASP A 91 4.26 42.28 -7.48
CA ASP A 91 4.86 42.53 -8.79
C ASP A 91 6.39 42.72 -8.77
N GLU A 92 7.07 41.89 -7.98
CA GLU A 92 8.52 41.79 -7.95
C GLU A 92 9.09 41.34 -9.32
N ASN A 93 10.29 41.81 -9.67
CA ASN A 93 10.96 41.44 -10.92
C ASN A 93 11.05 39.91 -11.13
N ARG A 94 10.83 39.48 -12.37
CA ARG A 94 10.89 38.10 -12.85
C ARG A 94 12.19 37.39 -12.48
N ASP A 95 13.32 38.08 -12.55
CA ASP A 95 14.63 37.51 -12.24
C ASP A 95 14.73 37.13 -10.75
N ASN A 96 14.17 37.95 -9.86
CA ASN A 96 14.13 37.67 -8.42
C ASN A 96 13.22 36.47 -8.12
N ILE A 97 12.07 36.35 -8.81
CA ILE A 97 11.15 35.21 -8.66
C ILE A 97 11.81 33.91 -9.17
N THR A 98 12.49 33.98 -10.32
CA THR A 98 13.22 32.85 -10.92
C THR A 98 14.36 32.39 -10.01
N LEU A 99 15.17 33.32 -9.49
CA LEU A 99 16.25 33.04 -8.54
C LEU A 99 15.74 32.41 -7.22
N VAL A 100 14.55 32.78 -6.76
CA VAL A 100 13.90 32.17 -5.59
C VAL A 100 13.41 30.74 -5.91
N PHE A 101 12.88 30.51 -7.10
CA PHE A 101 12.49 29.18 -7.57
C PHE A 101 13.69 28.24 -7.75
N GLU A 102 14.81 28.71 -8.32
CA GLU A 102 16.04 27.93 -8.45
C GLU A 102 16.63 27.54 -7.08
N LYS A 103 16.60 28.46 -6.10
CA LYS A 103 16.97 28.16 -4.71
C LYS A 103 16.03 27.16 -4.05
N ALA A 104 14.73 27.19 -4.38
CA ALA A 104 13.77 26.22 -3.90
C ALA A 104 14.05 24.80 -4.45
N LEU A 105 14.41 24.66 -5.73
CA LEU A 105 14.86 23.37 -6.29
C LEU A 105 16.10 22.82 -5.58
N GLN A 106 17.00 23.68 -5.12
CA GLN A 106 18.21 23.31 -4.37
C GLN A 106 17.96 23.03 -2.88
N ALA A 107 16.75 23.27 -2.36
CA ALA A 107 16.45 23.17 -0.93
C ALA A 107 16.33 21.73 -0.38
N GLY A 108 16.26 20.73 -1.25
CA GLY A 108 16.36 19.31 -0.87
C GLY A 108 15.12 18.74 -0.17
N PHE A 109 13.94 18.84 -0.79
CA PHE A 109 12.70 18.26 -0.25
C PHE A 109 12.75 16.72 -0.18
N THR A 110 11.95 16.15 0.72
CA THR A 110 11.98 14.71 1.04
C THR A 110 11.10 13.85 0.14
N ALA A 111 10.08 14.43 -0.53
CA ALA A 111 9.21 13.69 -1.44
C ALA A 111 9.22 14.30 -2.86
N GLY A 112 9.14 13.44 -3.88
CA GLY A 112 9.04 13.86 -5.29
C GLY A 112 7.80 14.71 -5.58
N SER A 113 6.72 14.50 -4.81
CA SER A 113 5.49 15.30 -4.84
C SER A 113 5.74 16.79 -4.57
N ASP A 114 6.74 17.10 -3.74
CA ASP A 114 7.02 18.46 -3.28
C ASP A 114 7.60 19.27 -4.44
N PHE A 115 8.55 18.67 -5.16
CA PHE A 115 9.07 19.22 -6.41
C PHE A 115 7.94 19.40 -7.45
N LYS A 116 6.96 18.49 -7.53
CA LYS A 116 5.81 18.66 -8.44
C LYS A 116 5.00 19.90 -8.10
N ILE A 117 4.60 20.10 -6.85
CA ILE A 117 3.78 21.28 -6.47
C ILE A 117 4.56 22.59 -6.54
N LEU A 118 5.88 22.57 -6.34
CA LEU A 118 6.76 23.71 -6.60
C LEU A 118 6.83 24.06 -8.10
N TRP A 119 7.08 23.07 -8.97
CA TRP A 119 7.07 23.25 -10.42
C TRP A 119 5.72 23.77 -10.90
N LEU A 120 4.61 23.18 -10.44
CA LEU A 120 3.26 23.65 -10.78
C LEU A 120 3.07 25.12 -10.38
N CYS A 121 3.53 25.56 -9.21
CA CYS A 121 3.42 26.96 -8.78
C CYS A 121 4.21 27.94 -9.66
N TYR A 122 5.40 27.57 -10.13
CA TYR A 122 6.21 28.40 -11.02
C TYR A 122 5.67 28.42 -12.46
N LEU A 123 5.22 27.27 -12.97
CA LEU A 123 4.52 27.18 -14.26
C LEU A 123 3.21 27.99 -14.25
N ASP A 124 2.53 28.07 -13.10
CA ASP A 124 1.35 28.90 -12.86
C ASP A 124 1.67 30.41 -13.01
N TYR A 125 2.78 30.86 -12.41
CA TYR A 125 3.29 32.22 -12.53
C TYR A 125 3.65 32.55 -13.98
N LEU A 126 4.42 31.67 -14.64
CA LEU A 126 4.78 31.85 -16.05
C LEU A 126 3.52 31.94 -16.93
N ARG A 127 2.54 31.04 -16.77
CA ARG A 127 1.26 31.07 -17.51
C ARG A 127 0.43 32.33 -17.22
N ARG A 128 0.61 33.01 -16.08
CA ARG A 128 -0.04 34.31 -15.79
C ARG A 128 0.68 35.50 -16.40
N LYS A 129 1.99 35.40 -16.67
CA LYS A 129 2.81 36.46 -17.29
C LYS A 129 3.00 36.32 -18.80
N THR A 130 2.91 35.11 -19.37
CA THR A 130 3.01 34.85 -20.82
C THR A 130 1.89 35.49 -21.63
N ASN A 131 2.26 36.25 -22.65
CA ASN A 131 1.34 36.67 -23.72
C ASN A 131 1.12 35.53 -24.72
N PHE A 132 -0.09 34.94 -24.73
CA PHE A 132 -0.45 33.87 -25.66
C PHE A 132 -0.61 34.30 -27.13
N SER A 133 -0.45 35.60 -27.43
CA SER A 133 -0.37 36.11 -28.81
C SER A 133 1.06 36.10 -29.36
N ASP A 134 2.07 35.94 -28.49
CA ASP A 134 3.49 35.87 -28.87
C ASP A 134 3.97 34.41 -28.87
N GLU A 135 4.27 33.89 -30.06
CA GLU A 135 4.75 32.53 -30.23
C GLU A 135 6.14 32.30 -29.58
N GLU A 136 7.00 33.31 -29.46
CA GLU A 136 8.23 33.14 -28.70
C GLU A 136 7.98 32.96 -27.21
N GLU A 137 7.06 33.73 -26.60
CA GLU A 137 6.72 33.57 -25.19
C GLU A 137 6.05 32.22 -24.90
N VAL A 138 5.15 31.78 -25.79
CA VAL A 138 4.55 30.45 -25.71
C VAL A 138 5.61 29.36 -25.88
N ASN A 139 6.59 29.52 -26.77
CA ASN A 139 7.69 28.57 -26.93
C ASN A 139 8.69 28.58 -25.75
N LYS A 140 8.88 29.73 -25.08
CA LYS A 140 9.62 29.82 -23.80
C LYS A 140 8.86 29.06 -22.71
N LEU A 141 7.53 29.24 -22.61
CA LEU A 141 6.66 28.50 -21.67
C LEU A 141 6.68 26.99 -21.90
N ARG A 142 6.54 26.54 -23.17
CA ARG A 142 6.63 25.11 -23.56
C ARG A 142 7.93 24.46 -23.11
N LYS A 143 9.07 25.14 -23.28
CA LYS A 143 10.38 24.66 -22.82
C LYS A 143 10.44 24.51 -21.29
N CYS A 144 9.85 25.44 -20.52
CA CYS A 144 9.75 25.29 -19.08
C CYS A 144 8.91 24.06 -18.67
N PHE A 145 7.82 23.75 -19.39
CA PHE A 145 7.04 22.54 -19.16
C PHE A 145 7.81 21.24 -19.49
N THR A 146 8.60 21.21 -20.57
CA THR A 146 9.42 20.02 -20.88
C THR A 146 10.52 19.81 -19.84
N THR A 147 11.24 20.86 -19.44
CA THR A 147 12.26 20.77 -18.37
C THR A 147 11.65 20.38 -17.02
N ALA A 148 10.43 20.84 -16.70
CA ALA A 148 9.72 20.40 -15.50
C ALA A 148 9.42 18.89 -15.54
N ASN A 149 8.91 18.39 -16.67
CA ASN A 149 8.61 16.97 -16.86
C ASN A 149 9.87 16.10 -16.84
N GLU A 150 10.96 16.54 -17.49
CA GLU A 150 12.28 15.89 -17.45
C GLU A 150 12.79 15.80 -16.00
N HIS A 151 12.79 16.90 -15.26
CA HIS A 151 13.19 16.94 -13.85
C HIS A 151 12.36 16.00 -12.98
N LEU A 152 11.03 16.00 -13.12
CA LEU A 152 10.13 15.13 -12.36
C LEU A 152 10.25 13.65 -12.76
N SER A 153 10.54 13.33 -14.02
CA SER A 153 10.76 11.95 -14.49
C SER A 153 12.02 11.30 -13.91
N ASN A 154 13.00 12.10 -13.51
CA ASN A 154 14.21 11.66 -12.81
C ASN A 154 14.00 11.42 -11.30
N LEU A 155 12.85 11.81 -10.74
CA LEU A 155 12.51 11.68 -9.32
C LEU A 155 11.53 10.54 -9.08
N GLU A 156 11.82 9.68 -8.09
CA GLU A 156 10.99 8.50 -7.82
C GLU A 156 9.57 8.91 -7.36
N ASN A 157 8.56 8.44 -8.09
CA ASN A 157 7.12 8.64 -7.81
C ASN A 157 6.65 10.12 -7.75
N ALA A 158 7.36 11.07 -8.40
CA ALA A 158 7.07 12.50 -8.28
C ALA A 158 5.75 12.96 -8.95
N ASP A 159 5.47 12.51 -10.18
CA ASP A 159 4.23 12.84 -10.91
C ASP A 159 3.59 11.58 -11.54
N LEU A 160 3.06 10.70 -10.69
CA LEU A 160 2.40 9.45 -11.10
C LEU A 160 1.15 9.65 -11.97
N ASP A 161 0.58 10.86 -11.97
CA ASP A 161 -0.65 11.24 -12.67
C ASP A 161 -0.39 12.22 -13.83
N PHE A 162 0.88 12.55 -14.10
CA PHE A 162 1.32 13.41 -15.19
C PHE A 162 0.61 14.77 -15.22
N GLU A 163 0.32 15.32 -14.04
CA GLU A 163 -0.42 16.57 -13.83
C GLU A 163 0.23 17.75 -14.58
N VAL A 164 1.57 17.78 -14.66
CA VAL A 164 2.31 18.79 -15.42
C VAL A 164 2.02 18.71 -16.92
N LEU A 165 1.93 17.50 -17.49
CA LEU A 165 1.57 17.29 -18.90
C LEU A 165 0.09 17.51 -19.15
N GLN A 166 -0.79 17.13 -18.22
CA GLN A 166 -2.21 17.47 -18.29
C GLN A 166 -2.42 18.99 -18.32
N TYR A 167 -1.65 19.74 -17.52
CA TYR A 167 -1.71 21.20 -17.51
C TYR A 167 -1.23 21.79 -18.83
N LEU A 168 -0.09 21.32 -19.38
CA LEU A 168 0.36 21.74 -20.71
C LEU A 168 -0.69 21.47 -21.79
N ALA A 169 -1.30 20.28 -21.83
CA ALA A 169 -2.35 19.95 -22.80
C ALA A 169 -3.60 20.84 -22.63
N LYS A 170 -3.97 21.19 -21.40
CA LYS A 170 -5.04 22.16 -21.10
C LYS A 170 -4.67 23.58 -21.56
N ILE A 171 -3.40 23.98 -21.51
CA ILE A 171 -2.93 25.27 -22.03
C ILE A 171 -2.93 25.30 -23.57
N GLU A 172 -2.40 24.27 -24.22
CA GLU A 172 -2.34 24.16 -25.67
C GLU A 172 -3.74 24.21 -26.31
N ALA A 173 -4.71 23.47 -25.74
CA ALA A 173 -6.08 23.49 -26.23
C ALA A 173 -6.79 24.83 -25.97
N LYS A 174 -6.69 25.39 -24.74
CA LYS A 174 -7.46 26.58 -24.34
C LYS A 174 -6.89 27.90 -24.85
N PHE A 175 -5.58 28.11 -24.70
CA PHE A 175 -4.94 29.39 -24.98
C PHE A 175 -4.26 29.40 -26.36
N CYS A 176 -3.49 28.36 -26.68
CA CYS A 176 -2.83 28.23 -27.98
C CYS A 176 -3.77 27.77 -29.11
N LYS A 177 -5.03 27.40 -28.78
CA LYS A 177 -6.05 26.85 -29.69
C LYS A 177 -5.59 25.62 -30.49
N ASN A 178 -4.55 24.92 -30.02
CA ASN A 178 -3.92 23.81 -30.71
C ASN A 178 -4.31 22.47 -30.05
N ILE A 179 -5.51 22.00 -30.40
CA ILE A 179 -6.03 20.70 -29.94
C ILE A 179 -5.18 19.53 -30.43
N GLU A 180 -4.48 19.64 -31.57
CA GLU A 180 -3.62 18.57 -32.09
C GLU A 180 -2.39 18.32 -31.23
N ASN A 181 -1.75 19.39 -30.75
CA ASN A 181 -0.63 19.31 -29.82
C ASN A 181 -1.09 18.77 -28.45
N ALA A 182 -2.25 19.21 -27.96
CA ALA A 182 -2.87 18.65 -26.75
C ALA A 182 -3.17 17.14 -26.91
N ARG A 183 -3.73 16.72 -28.05
CA ARG A 183 -3.95 15.31 -28.42
C ARG A 183 -2.64 14.51 -28.50
N LYS A 184 -1.53 15.13 -28.92
CA LYS A 184 -0.20 14.49 -28.93
C LYS A 184 0.27 14.22 -27.49
N ILE A 185 0.27 15.25 -26.64
CA ILE A 185 0.70 15.16 -25.23
C ILE A 185 -0.10 14.08 -24.48
N TRP A 186 -1.42 14.06 -24.64
CA TRP A 186 -2.28 13.05 -24.01
C TRP A 186 -2.02 11.62 -24.51
N LYS A 187 -1.78 11.43 -25.82
CA LYS A 187 -1.38 10.11 -26.35
C LYS A 187 -0.03 9.68 -25.78
N GLU A 188 0.94 10.58 -25.68
CA GLU A 188 2.29 10.31 -25.20
C GLU A 188 2.28 9.88 -23.72
N SER A 189 1.54 10.61 -22.86
CA SER A 189 1.31 10.25 -21.45
C SER A 189 0.60 8.89 -21.29
N LEU A 190 -0.53 8.70 -21.96
CA LEU A 190 -1.34 7.47 -21.84
C LEU A 190 -0.65 6.21 -22.41
N LEU A 191 0.16 6.34 -23.47
CA LEU A 191 0.85 5.21 -24.10
C LEU A 191 2.14 4.82 -23.36
N SER A 192 2.88 5.79 -22.81
CA SER A 192 4.17 5.52 -22.15
C SER A 192 4.00 4.76 -20.83
N HIS A 193 2.89 4.97 -20.10
CA HIS A 193 2.69 4.40 -18.78
C HIS A 193 1.40 3.58 -18.66
N ARG A 194 1.54 2.24 -18.73
CA ARG A 194 0.44 1.27 -18.55
C ARG A 194 -0.38 1.50 -17.27
N SER A 195 0.25 2.02 -16.21
CA SER A 195 -0.43 2.37 -14.95
C SER A 195 -1.47 3.48 -15.12
N VAL A 196 -1.18 4.47 -15.97
CA VAL A 196 -2.04 5.63 -16.25
C VAL A 196 -3.21 5.23 -17.15
N SER A 197 -2.93 4.49 -18.22
CA SER A 197 -3.94 3.94 -19.13
C SER A 197 -4.97 3.04 -18.44
N GLY A 198 -4.63 2.47 -17.28
CA GLY A 198 -5.50 1.63 -16.48
C GLY A 198 -6.50 2.36 -15.57
N LYS A 199 -6.33 3.67 -15.34
CA LYS A 199 -7.19 4.49 -14.45
C LYS A 199 -8.38 5.09 -15.19
N ALA A 200 -9.57 5.04 -14.62
CA ALA A 200 -10.77 5.66 -15.18
C ALA A 200 -10.63 7.18 -15.38
N ASP A 201 -10.16 7.89 -14.35
CA ASP A 201 -10.13 9.36 -14.28
C ASP A 201 -9.29 9.99 -15.40
N MET A 202 -8.19 9.34 -15.80
CA MET A 202 -7.30 9.82 -16.85
C MET A 202 -7.98 9.87 -18.24
N TRP A 203 -8.85 8.91 -18.53
CA TRP A 203 -9.65 8.92 -19.77
C TRP A 203 -10.80 9.92 -19.68
N ILE A 204 -11.36 10.14 -18.49
CA ILE A 204 -12.41 11.14 -18.25
C ILE A 204 -11.85 12.55 -18.42
N GLU A 205 -10.65 12.86 -17.90
CA GLU A 205 -10.05 14.19 -18.04
C GLU A 205 -9.61 14.51 -19.48
N TYR A 206 -9.08 13.55 -20.23
CA TYR A 206 -8.83 13.73 -21.66
C TYR A 206 -10.14 13.89 -22.45
N ALA A 207 -11.21 13.16 -22.08
CA ALA A 207 -12.54 13.38 -22.67
C ALA A 207 -13.09 14.77 -22.33
N ASN A 208 -13.00 15.22 -21.08
CA ASN A 208 -13.40 16.58 -20.69
C ASN A 208 -12.66 17.65 -21.51
N LEU A 209 -11.39 17.43 -21.87
CA LEU A 209 -10.66 18.33 -22.78
C LEU A 209 -11.24 18.35 -24.20
N GLU A 210 -11.56 17.18 -24.78
CA GLU A 210 -12.22 17.07 -26.09
C GLU A 210 -13.63 17.68 -26.09
N ARG A 211 -14.41 17.56 -25.00
CA ARG A 211 -15.75 18.19 -24.87
C ARG A 211 -15.67 19.71 -24.83
N LEU A 212 -14.56 20.28 -24.32
CA LEU A 212 -14.40 21.73 -24.17
C LEU A 212 -13.73 22.42 -25.37
N PHE A 213 -12.86 21.73 -26.11
CA PHE A 213 -12.01 22.35 -27.14
C PHE A 213 -11.80 21.48 -28.40
N GLY A 214 -12.45 20.32 -28.49
CA GLY A 214 -12.28 19.33 -29.56
C GLY A 214 -13.60 18.96 -30.23
N ASP A 215 -13.74 17.68 -30.61
CA ASP A 215 -14.90 17.20 -31.37
C ASP A 215 -15.72 16.20 -30.55
N GLU A 216 -17.06 16.31 -30.57
CA GLU A 216 -17.94 15.31 -29.94
C GLU A 216 -17.66 13.88 -30.45
N THR A 217 -17.33 13.74 -31.74
CA THR A 217 -17.02 12.42 -32.30
C THR A 217 -15.74 11.83 -31.71
N ASN A 218 -14.78 12.68 -31.31
CA ASN A 218 -13.55 12.25 -30.65
C ASN A 218 -13.77 12.02 -29.15
N PHE A 219 -14.60 12.84 -28.49
CA PHE A 219 -15.12 12.58 -27.14
C PHE A 219 -15.74 11.18 -27.01
N ARG A 220 -16.74 10.87 -27.84
CA ARG A 220 -17.43 9.56 -27.86
C ARG A 220 -16.46 8.40 -28.14
N LYS A 221 -15.58 8.54 -29.16
CA LYS A 221 -14.52 7.55 -29.47
C LYS A 221 -13.55 7.35 -28.30
N LEU A 222 -13.29 8.37 -27.49
CA LEU A 222 -12.31 8.32 -26.41
C LEU A 222 -12.87 7.65 -25.15
N LEU A 223 -14.09 7.97 -24.73
CA LEU A 223 -14.76 7.24 -23.65
C LEU A 223 -14.92 5.74 -23.99
N LEU A 224 -15.31 5.43 -25.23
CA LEU A 224 -15.39 4.06 -25.72
C LEU A 224 -14.02 3.34 -25.76
N LYS A 225 -12.90 4.06 -25.94
CA LYS A 225 -11.55 3.48 -25.78
C LYS A 225 -11.21 3.24 -24.30
N GLY A 226 -11.46 4.20 -23.41
CA GLY A 226 -11.24 4.05 -21.97
C GLY A 226 -11.98 2.85 -21.39
N LEU A 227 -13.25 2.65 -21.78
CA LEU A 227 -14.07 1.49 -21.40
C LEU A 227 -13.50 0.11 -21.85
N ASN A 228 -12.50 0.10 -22.73
CA ASN A 228 -11.76 -1.09 -23.15
C ASN A 228 -10.35 -1.21 -22.54
N SER A 229 -9.77 -0.12 -22.01
CA SER A 229 -8.40 -0.06 -21.46
C SER A 229 -8.33 -0.05 -19.94
N VAL A 230 -9.39 0.43 -19.27
CA VAL A 230 -9.44 0.67 -17.83
C VAL A 230 -9.61 -0.61 -17.01
N ASN A 231 -8.99 -0.63 -15.82
CA ASN A 231 -8.96 -1.79 -14.93
C ASN A 231 -9.57 -1.53 -13.54
N ASP A 232 -9.78 -0.28 -13.14
CA ASP A 232 -10.36 0.09 -11.85
C ASP A 232 -11.90 0.23 -11.91
N PHE A 233 -12.41 1.36 -12.42
CA PHE A 233 -13.82 1.76 -12.38
C PHE A 233 -14.38 2.07 -13.79
N PRO A 234 -14.43 1.09 -14.71
CA PRO A 234 -15.02 1.27 -16.03
C PRO A 234 -16.50 1.69 -16.00
N GLU A 235 -17.22 1.39 -14.90
CA GLU A 235 -18.56 1.88 -14.61
C GLU A 235 -18.65 3.42 -14.70
N THR A 236 -17.66 4.14 -14.17
CA THR A 236 -17.65 5.62 -14.12
C THR A 236 -17.60 6.21 -15.53
N ILE A 237 -16.77 5.65 -16.41
CA ILE A 237 -16.69 6.06 -17.83
C ILE A 237 -18.04 5.82 -18.54
N GLY A 238 -18.70 4.70 -18.25
CA GLY A 238 -20.03 4.41 -18.78
C GLY A 238 -21.10 5.39 -18.29
N GLN A 239 -21.06 5.77 -17.01
CA GLN A 239 -21.96 6.78 -16.45
C GLN A 239 -21.73 8.15 -17.09
N VAL A 240 -20.47 8.57 -17.31
CA VAL A 240 -20.15 9.82 -18.03
C VAL A 240 -20.66 9.78 -19.47
N LEU A 241 -20.48 8.67 -20.19
CA LEU A 241 -20.99 8.50 -21.56
C LEU A 241 -22.53 8.57 -21.61
N ILE A 242 -23.23 7.84 -20.73
CA ILE A 242 -24.71 7.84 -20.71
C ILE A 242 -25.25 9.20 -20.27
N LYS A 243 -24.58 9.88 -19.34
CA LYS A 243 -24.93 11.26 -18.95
C LYS A 243 -24.77 12.20 -20.13
N TYR A 244 -23.64 12.12 -20.84
CA TYR A 244 -23.36 12.95 -22.02
C TYR A 244 -24.43 12.81 -23.11
N GLU A 245 -24.73 11.59 -23.56
CA GLU A 245 -25.72 11.40 -24.62
C GLU A 245 -27.15 11.81 -24.17
N ARG A 246 -27.46 11.76 -22.86
CA ARG A 246 -28.73 12.30 -22.31
C ARG A 246 -28.79 13.83 -22.23
N GLU A 247 -27.63 14.50 -22.17
CA GLU A 247 -27.53 15.96 -22.06
C GLU A 247 -27.39 16.65 -23.43
N GLU A 248 -26.67 16.03 -24.38
CA GLU A 248 -26.28 16.67 -25.64
C GLU A 248 -26.71 15.93 -26.92
N SER A 249 -27.07 14.64 -26.89
CA SER A 249 -27.40 13.93 -28.15
C SER A 249 -28.73 14.36 -28.75
N THR A 250 -28.75 14.56 -30.07
CA THR A 250 -29.92 15.02 -30.82
C THR A 250 -30.78 13.87 -31.36
N SER A 251 -30.33 12.62 -31.25
CA SER A 251 -31.13 11.43 -31.64
C SER A 251 -31.07 10.33 -30.58
N ILE A 252 -32.24 9.73 -30.33
CA ILE A 252 -32.41 8.52 -29.52
C ILE A 252 -31.53 7.36 -29.99
N ASP A 253 -31.26 7.25 -31.30
CA ASP A 253 -30.40 6.20 -31.87
C ASP A 253 -28.98 6.23 -31.29
N GLN A 254 -28.45 7.43 -31.03
CA GLN A 254 -27.10 7.62 -30.48
C GLN A 254 -27.05 7.18 -29.01
N LEU A 255 -28.08 7.53 -28.23
CA LEU A 255 -28.23 7.09 -26.84
C LEU A 255 -28.41 5.56 -26.76
N GLU A 256 -29.23 4.95 -27.62
CA GLU A 256 -29.39 3.50 -27.68
C GLU A 256 -28.10 2.77 -28.12
N GLU A 257 -27.37 3.30 -29.11
CA GLU A 257 -26.10 2.71 -29.53
C GLU A 257 -25.04 2.81 -28.43
N ALA A 258 -24.98 3.94 -27.70
CA ALA A 258 -24.11 4.12 -26.54
C ALA A 258 -24.47 3.17 -25.38
N LEU A 259 -25.76 3.02 -25.05
CA LEU A 259 -26.24 2.05 -24.06
C LEU A 259 -25.88 0.62 -24.45
N LYS A 260 -26.07 0.24 -25.72
CA LYS A 260 -25.73 -1.09 -26.27
C LYS A 260 -24.22 -1.36 -26.24
N LYS A 261 -23.39 -0.36 -26.52
CA LYS A 261 -21.92 -0.43 -26.40
C LYS A 261 -21.47 -0.55 -24.95
N TYR A 262 -22.07 0.21 -24.04
CA TYR A 262 -21.80 0.14 -22.60
C TYR A 262 -22.19 -1.24 -22.04
N GLU A 263 -23.42 -1.69 -22.28
CA GLU A 263 -23.94 -2.97 -21.76
C GLU A 263 -23.11 -4.16 -22.27
N LYS A 264 -22.73 -4.19 -23.55
CA LYS A 264 -21.81 -5.19 -24.11
C LYS A 264 -20.44 -5.19 -23.41
N SER A 265 -19.92 -4.01 -23.10
CA SER A 265 -18.63 -3.86 -22.41
C SER A 265 -18.72 -4.30 -20.95
N MET A 266 -19.79 -3.93 -20.26
CA MET A 266 -20.06 -4.36 -18.89
C MET A 266 -20.28 -5.86 -18.78
N LYS A 267 -21.03 -6.49 -19.70
CA LYS A 267 -21.18 -7.95 -19.77
C LYS A 267 -19.82 -8.66 -19.90
N ARG A 268 -18.87 -8.10 -20.65
CA ARG A 268 -17.49 -8.61 -20.72
C ARG A 268 -16.70 -8.39 -19.42
N ILE A 269 -16.90 -7.25 -18.75
CA ILE A 269 -16.21 -6.94 -17.48
C ILE A 269 -16.74 -7.82 -16.34
N THR A 270 -18.05 -8.02 -16.22
CA THR A 270 -18.65 -8.89 -15.19
C THR A 270 -18.30 -10.35 -15.43
N THR A 271 -18.38 -10.86 -16.66
CA THR A 271 -17.92 -12.23 -16.97
C THR A 271 -16.43 -12.42 -16.72
N LYS A 272 -15.57 -11.42 -16.98
CA LYS A 272 -14.16 -11.45 -16.58
C LYS A 272 -14.00 -11.49 -15.05
N ARG A 273 -14.66 -10.61 -14.30
CA ARG A 273 -14.60 -10.59 -12.83
C ARG A 273 -15.07 -11.92 -12.24
N ILE A 274 -16.17 -12.49 -12.73
CA ILE A 274 -16.69 -13.82 -12.34
C ILE A 274 -15.69 -14.93 -12.71
N ALA A 275 -15.06 -14.88 -13.88
CA ALA A 275 -14.07 -15.88 -14.29
C ALA A 275 -12.79 -15.80 -13.44
N ASP A 276 -12.33 -14.60 -13.09
CA ASP A 276 -11.15 -14.38 -12.25
C ASP A 276 -11.46 -14.71 -10.77
N GLU A 277 -12.67 -14.47 -10.28
CA GLU A 277 -13.16 -14.97 -8.99
C GLU A 277 -13.27 -16.50 -8.97
N ALA A 278 -13.87 -17.12 -9.99
CA ALA A 278 -13.94 -18.57 -10.13
C ALA A 278 -12.56 -19.22 -10.26
N ARG A 279 -11.58 -18.55 -10.89
CA ARG A 279 -10.16 -18.95 -10.88
C ARG A 279 -9.55 -18.88 -9.49
N ASN A 280 -9.79 -17.81 -8.73
CA ASN A 280 -9.30 -17.70 -7.36
C ASN A 280 -9.91 -18.78 -6.44
N VAL A 281 -11.22 -19.04 -6.57
CA VAL A 281 -11.92 -20.11 -5.84
C VAL A 281 -11.43 -21.50 -6.26
N THR A 282 -11.35 -21.80 -7.56
CA THR A 282 -10.86 -23.11 -8.01
C THR A 282 -9.39 -23.35 -7.66
N ALA A 283 -8.53 -22.31 -7.71
CA ALA A 283 -7.15 -22.39 -7.23
C ALA A 283 -7.06 -22.69 -5.73
N SER A 284 -7.98 -22.17 -4.90
CA SER A 284 -8.06 -22.62 -3.49
C SER A 284 -8.58 -24.06 -3.37
N THR A 285 -9.59 -24.44 -4.14
CA THR A 285 -10.17 -25.79 -4.06
C THR A 285 -9.22 -26.87 -4.58
N THR A 286 -8.33 -26.57 -5.52
CA THR A 286 -7.28 -27.50 -5.97
C THR A 286 -6.17 -27.65 -4.93
N SER A 287 -5.83 -26.59 -4.17
CA SER A 287 -4.93 -26.73 -3.02
C SER A 287 -5.53 -27.58 -1.89
N ASP A 288 -6.86 -27.55 -1.68
CA ASP A 288 -7.52 -28.40 -0.69
C ASP A 288 -7.68 -29.87 -1.17
N LYS A 289 -7.92 -30.08 -2.48
CA LYS A 289 -8.04 -31.44 -3.05
C LYS A 289 -6.73 -32.21 -3.14
N GLN A 290 -5.57 -31.54 -3.20
CA GLN A 290 -4.28 -32.23 -3.05
C GLN A 290 -3.97 -32.64 -1.60
N ASN A 291 -4.72 -32.11 -0.62
CA ASN A 291 -4.54 -32.39 0.81
C ASN A 291 -5.56 -33.41 1.37
N SER A 292 -6.30 -34.11 0.51
CA SER A 292 -7.29 -35.14 0.85
C SER A 292 -7.09 -36.47 0.08
N GLY A 293 -5.89 -36.68 -0.46
CA GLY A 293 -5.50 -37.83 -1.27
C GLY A 293 -5.07 -39.08 -0.48
N SER A 294 -5.74 -39.41 0.63
CA SER A 294 -5.39 -40.59 1.46
C SER A 294 -6.57 -41.35 2.08
N ASP A 295 -7.82 -40.94 1.83
CA ASP A 295 -8.99 -41.38 2.63
C ASP A 295 -10.18 -41.93 1.81
N MET A 296 -9.93 -42.39 0.58
CA MET A 296 -11.00 -42.88 -0.31
C MET A 296 -10.93 -44.37 -0.72
N GLU A 297 -9.95 -45.15 -0.25
CA GLU A 297 -9.93 -46.60 -0.48
C GLU A 297 -10.72 -47.42 0.56
N ILE A 298 -10.85 -46.93 1.80
CA ILE A 298 -11.45 -47.71 2.90
C ILE A 298 -12.99 -47.81 2.80
N LYS A 299 -13.67 -46.85 2.15
CA LYS A 299 -15.14 -46.86 2.00
C LYS A 299 -15.67 -47.75 0.88
N ALA A 300 -14.82 -48.21 -0.06
CA ALA A 300 -15.24 -49.09 -1.14
C ALA A 300 -15.65 -50.51 -0.66
N ASN A 301 -15.08 -50.98 0.46
CA ASN A 301 -15.19 -52.40 0.86
C ASN A 301 -16.33 -52.70 1.84
N ARG A 302 -17.17 -51.72 2.22
CA ARG A 302 -18.35 -51.91 3.09
C ARG A 302 -19.70 -51.93 2.36
N LYS A 303 -19.73 -51.83 1.02
CA LYS A 303 -20.95 -51.94 0.20
C LYS A 303 -21.01 -53.19 -0.69
N ARG A 304 -20.32 -54.27 -0.27
CA ARG A 304 -20.31 -55.60 -0.93
C ARG A 304 -20.92 -56.69 -0.03
N LYS A 305 -22.13 -56.46 0.51
CA LYS A 305 -22.96 -57.50 1.15
C LYS A 305 -24.40 -57.03 1.44
N LEU A 306 -25.15 -56.70 0.38
CA LEU A 306 -26.62 -56.74 0.33
C LEU A 306 -27.07 -56.68 -1.15
N GLU A 307 -28.33 -57.02 -1.41
CA GLU A 307 -29.00 -56.86 -2.73
C GLU A 307 -28.42 -57.68 -3.90
N GLU A 308 -28.06 -58.93 -3.60
CA GLU A 308 -28.22 -60.02 -4.56
C GLU A 308 -29.72 -60.39 -4.67
N ASN A 309 -30.49 -59.67 -5.50
CA ASN A 309 -31.77 -60.14 -6.08
C ASN A 309 -32.44 -59.13 -7.05
N ASN A 310 -32.11 -59.22 -8.34
CA ASN A 310 -33.05 -59.68 -9.37
C ASN A 310 -32.45 -59.57 -10.79
N LYS A 311 -32.71 -60.58 -11.62
CA LYS A 311 -32.34 -60.64 -13.05
C LYS A 311 -33.49 -60.12 -13.93
N ILE A 312 -33.25 -60.19 -15.26
CA ILE A 312 -34.20 -60.29 -16.41
C ILE A 312 -34.26 -58.99 -17.27
N THR A 313 -33.89 -58.96 -18.56
CA THR A 313 -33.25 -59.97 -19.47
C THR A 313 -32.69 -59.34 -20.78
N VAL A 314 -31.59 -59.92 -21.33
CA VAL A 314 -31.37 -60.30 -22.78
C VAL A 314 -31.49 -59.19 -23.86
N HIS A 315 -30.37 -58.64 -24.39
CA HIS A 315 -29.67 -59.02 -25.67
C HIS A 315 -30.24 -58.33 -26.96
N LYS A 316 -29.55 -58.23 -28.12
CA LYS A 316 -28.18 -58.61 -28.63
C LYS A 316 -27.80 -57.61 -29.77
N SER A 317 -26.56 -57.10 -29.91
CA SER A 317 -25.41 -57.58 -30.76
C SER A 317 -25.61 -57.41 -32.29
N ASP A 318 -24.63 -57.37 -33.21
CA ASP A 318 -23.14 -57.49 -33.29
C ASP A 318 -22.62 -56.39 -34.30
N VAL A 319 -21.39 -56.20 -34.86
CA VAL A 319 -19.99 -56.72 -34.83
C VAL A 319 -19.11 -55.53 -35.37
N GLU A 320 -18.00 -55.05 -34.81
CA GLU A 320 -16.59 -55.55 -34.73
C GLU A 320 -15.62 -55.23 -35.91
N SER A 321 -14.74 -54.21 -35.72
CA SER A 321 -13.34 -54.11 -36.26
C SER A 321 -13.12 -53.94 -37.80
N SER A 322 -11.92 -53.71 -38.41
CA SER A 322 -10.54 -53.35 -37.95
C SER A 322 -9.60 -52.79 -39.06
N LYS A 323 -8.50 -52.10 -38.64
CA LYS A 323 -7.13 -52.02 -39.25
C LYS A 323 -6.84 -51.19 -40.53
N LYS A 324 -5.52 -51.02 -40.82
CA LYS A 324 -4.85 -50.10 -41.79
C LYS A 324 -4.10 -50.86 -42.91
N PRO A 325 -3.60 -50.19 -43.98
CA PRO A 325 -2.13 -50.17 -44.19
C PRO A 325 -1.50 -48.78 -44.52
N LYS A 326 -0.44 -48.69 -45.37
CA LYS A 326 0.62 -47.63 -45.37
C LYS A 326 1.05 -47.14 -46.79
N MET A 327 2.02 -46.18 -46.80
CA MET A 327 3.03 -45.85 -47.85
C MET A 327 2.63 -44.85 -48.99
N SER A 328 3.54 -44.11 -49.65
CA SER A 328 4.84 -43.48 -49.25
C SER A 328 5.50 -42.63 -50.39
N LYS A 329 6.12 -41.47 -50.06
CA LYS A 329 7.22 -40.76 -50.82
C LYS A 329 6.90 -40.26 -52.27
N SER A 330 7.68 -39.41 -52.95
CA SER A 330 8.49 -38.18 -52.67
C SER A 330 9.28 -37.76 -53.94
N VAL A 331 9.58 -36.47 -54.21
CA VAL A 331 10.81 -35.92 -54.89
C VAL A 331 10.68 -34.43 -55.32
N LYS A 332 11.60 -33.57 -54.84
CA LYS A 332 12.36 -32.41 -55.45
C LYS A 332 11.74 -31.48 -56.52
N ALA A 333 12.14 -30.21 -56.75
CA ALA A 333 13.01 -29.18 -56.09
C ALA A 333 13.03 -27.91 -57.03
N GLU A 334 13.47 -26.68 -56.72
CA GLU A 334 13.87 -26.00 -55.46
C GLU A 334 13.26 -24.55 -55.45
N GLU A 335 13.83 -23.32 -55.39
CA GLU A 335 15.16 -22.67 -55.14
C GLU A 335 14.89 -21.19 -54.64
N LYS A 336 15.80 -20.19 -54.74
CA LYS A 336 15.72 -18.87 -54.03
C LYS A 336 16.15 -17.61 -54.82
N PRO A 337 15.79 -16.39 -54.36
CA PRO A 337 16.63 -15.57 -53.44
C PRO A 337 15.84 -15.05 -52.19
N ILE A 338 16.38 -14.95 -50.95
CA ILE A 338 17.34 -13.95 -50.37
C ILE A 338 16.75 -12.51 -50.33
N SER A 339 16.65 -11.77 -49.19
CA SER A 339 16.74 -12.09 -47.74
C SER A 339 16.32 -10.91 -46.84
N SER A 340 15.88 -11.15 -45.60
CA SER A 340 15.97 -10.20 -44.46
C SER A 340 15.87 -10.96 -43.11
N PRO A 341 16.45 -10.47 -41.99
CA PRO A 341 16.73 -11.31 -40.82
C PRO A 341 15.52 -11.56 -39.87
N PRO A 342 15.38 -12.77 -39.28
CA PRO A 342 14.29 -13.11 -38.37
C PRO A 342 14.52 -12.62 -36.93
N LYS A 343 13.42 -12.29 -36.24
CA LYS A 343 13.43 -11.92 -34.81
C LYS A 343 13.57 -13.16 -33.92
N PHE A 344 14.37 -13.07 -32.86
CA PHE A 344 14.47 -14.13 -31.85
C PHE A 344 13.15 -14.31 -31.09
N ILE A 345 12.59 -15.53 -31.13
CA ILE A 345 11.45 -15.94 -30.30
C ILE A 345 11.97 -17.01 -29.34
N LYS A 346 11.82 -16.80 -28.02
CA LYS A 346 12.14 -17.82 -27.01
C LYS A 346 10.94 -18.75 -26.80
N PRO A 347 11.11 -20.08 -26.75
CA PRO A 347 10.00 -21.01 -26.51
C PRO A 347 9.54 -20.94 -25.05
N ALA A 348 8.22 -20.91 -24.84
CA ALA A 348 7.62 -20.65 -23.53
C ALA A 348 7.64 -21.85 -22.53
N GLY A 349 8.28 -22.97 -22.88
CA GLY A 349 8.25 -24.21 -22.08
C GLY A 349 9.30 -24.28 -20.96
N GLU A 350 10.51 -23.74 -21.16
CA GLU A 350 11.60 -23.88 -20.19
C GLU A 350 11.37 -23.12 -18.87
N SER A 351 10.58 -22.04 -18.90
CA SER A 351 10.40 -21.15 -17.77
C SER A 351 9.63 -21.76 -16.60
N GLU A 352 8.74 -22.74 -16.82
CA GLU A 352 7.96 -23.35 -15.74
C GLU A 352 8.76 -24.40 -14.97
N LEU A 353 9.59 -25.21 -15.65
CA LEU A 353 10.49 -26.16 -14.98
C LEU A 353 11.49 -25.43 -14.06
N ARG A 354 12.15 -24.39 -14.58
CA ARG A 354 13.10 -23.58 -13.80
C ARG A 354 12.48 -22.98 -12.55
N ASN A 355 11.22 -22.53 -12.62
CA ASN A 355 10.50 -22.03 -11.45
C ASN A 355 10.29 -23.14 -10.39
N LEU A 356 9.95 -24.37 -10.80
CA LEU A 356 9.80 -25.52 -9.88
C LEU A 356 11.14 -26.01 -9.32
N GLN A 357 12.25 -25.72 -10.00
CA GLN A 357 13.63 -26.00 -9.58
C GLN A 357 14.26 -24.86 -8.75
N THR A 358 13.58 -23.72 -8.55
CA THR A 358 14.13 -22.54 -7.88
C THR A 358 13.56 -22.30 -6.48
N VAL A 359 14.46 -22.13 -5.52
CA VAL A 359 14.17 -21.74 -4.13
C VAL A 359 14.34 -20.22 -3.96
N PHE A 360 13.40 -19.59 -3.27
CA PHE A 360 13.52 -18.23 -2.72
C PHE A 360 14.00 -18.29 -1.27
N ILE A 361 15.04 -17.50 -0.97
CA ILE A 361 15.69 -17.43 0.33
C ILE A 361 15.60 -16.00 0.85
N SER A 362 15.17 -15.80 2.09
CA SER A 362 15.00 -14.46 2.67
C SER A 362 15.45 -14.36 4.14
N ASN A 363 15.66 -13.13 4.59
CA ASN A 363 16.25 -12.79 5.90
C ASN A 363 17.74 -13.17 6.06
N LEU A 364 18.45 -13.30 4.95
CA LEU A 364 19.92 -13.35 4.93
C LEU A 364 20.52 -12.10 5.60
N ASN A 365 21.76 -12.21 6.08
CA ASN A 365 22.49 -11.04 6.55
C ASN A 365 22.90 -10.16 5.34
N PHE A 366 23.13 -8.87 5.59
CA PHE A 366 23.50 -7.94 4.51
C PHE A 366 24.95 -8.13 4.05
N ASN A 367 25.75 -8.83 4.86
CA ASN A 367 27.16 -9.17 4.63
C ASN A 367 27.34 -10.67 4.25
N THR A 368 26.26 -11.37 3.86
CA THR A 368 26.35 -12.74 3.35
C THR A 368 26.55 -12.69 1.83
N ASP A 369 27.62 -13.31 1.34
CA ASP A 369 27.97 -13.36 -0.09
C ASP A 369 27.47 -14.62 -0.79
N GLU A 370 27.47 -14.58 -2.12
CA GLU A 370 26.97 -15.62 -3.01
C GLU A 370 27.71 -16.96 -2.83
N ASP A 371 29.03 -16.94 -2.60
CA ASP A 371 29.82 -18.15 -2.38
C ASP A 371 29.47 -18.87 -1.07
N LYS A 372 29.24 -18.13 0.02
CA LYS A 372 28.79 -18.71 1.31
C LYS A 372 27.40 -19.34 1.17
N ILE A 373 26.51 -18.70 0.41
CA ILE A 373 25.18 -19.24 0.11
C ILE A 373 25.32 -20.52 -0.71
N LYS A 374 26.21 -20.55 -1.71
CA LYS A 374 26.48 -21.72 -2.55
C LYS A 374 27.07 -22.88 -1.75
N GLU A 375 28.04 -22.62 -0.88
CA GLU A 375 28.64 -23.60 0.04
C GLU A 375 27.56 -24.21 0.96
N ILE A 376 26.84 -23.37 1.70
CA ILE A 376 25.83 -23.81 2.68
C ILE A 376 24.66 -24.55 2.03
N PHE A 377 24.26 -24.20 0.81
CA PHE A 377 23.14 -24.89 0.14
C PHE A 377 23.56 -26.07 -0.72
N SER A 378 24.86 -26.25 -1.01
CA SER A 378 25.36 -27.40 -1.78
C SER A 378 25.09 -28.75 -1.10
N GLN A 379 24.99 -28.76 0.24
CA GLN A 379 24.66 -29.96 1.03
C GLN A 379 23.24 -30.51 0.76
N PHE A 380 22.32 -29.69 0.24
CA PHE A 380 20.95 -30.08 -0.10
C PHE A 380 20.79 -30.43 -1.59
N GLY A 381 21.86 -30.36 -2.39
CA GLY A 381 21.83 -30.73 -3.81
C GLY A 381 22.71 -29.86 -4.70
N LYS A 382 22.95 -30.34 -5.92
CA LYS A 382 23.74 -29.64 -6.93
C LYS A 382 23.02 -28.37 -7.41
N ILE A 383 23.71 -27.24 -7.34
CA ILE A 383 23.21 -25.90 -7.67
C ILE A 383 23.63 -25.53 -9.08
N ASN A 384 22.67 -25.04 -9.87
CA ASN A 384 22.89 -24.46 -11.20
C ASN A 384 23.25 -22.97 -11.15
N ASP A 385 22.48 -22.17 -10.39
CA ASP A 385 22.69 -20.72 -10.25
C ASP A 385 22.36 -20.22 -8.82
N VAL A 386 23.04 -19.15 -8.38
CA VAL A 386 22.80 -18.44 -7.11
C VAL A 386 22.70 -16.95 -7.40
N ARG A 387 21.49 -16.40 -7.30
CA ARG A 387 21.19 -15.01 -7.60
C ARG A 387 20.84 -14.22 -6.34
N LEU A 388 21.84 -13.64 -5.69
CA LEU A 388 21.67 -12.71 -4.58
C LEU A 388 21.17 -11.35 -5.09
N VAL A 389 20.07 -10.84 -4.55
CA VAL A 389 19.52 -9.56 -5.02
C VAL A 389 20.13 -8.39 -4.25
N ARG A 390 21.00 -7.65 -4.92
CA ARG A 390 21.63 -6.43 -4.40
C ARG A 390 20.78 -5.17 -4.72
N LYS A 391 21.02 -4.07 -4.00
CA LYS A 391 20.49 -2.72 -4.27
C LYS A 391 21.34 -2.02 -5.35
N TYR A 392 20.88 -0.88 -5.85
CA TYR A 392 21.67 -0.04 -6.76
C TYR A 392 23.01 0.43 -6.18
N ASN A 393 23.13 0.50 -4.85
CA ASN A 393 24.36 0.83 -4.12
C ASN A 393 25.16 -0.41 -3.67
N GLY A 394 25.04 -1.54 -4.38
CA GLY A 394 25.81 -2.78 -4.15
C GLY A 394 25.41 -3.61 -2.92
N LEU A 395 24.79 -2.99 -1.90
CA LEU A 395 24.36 -3.65 -0.67
C LEU A 395 23.26 -4.68 -0.92
N SER A 396 23.40 -5.88 -0.36
CA SER A 396 22.42 -6.97 -0.44
C SER A 396 21.04 -6.55 0.10
N LYS A 397 19.95 -6.96 -0.56
CA LYS A 397 18.57 -6.75 -0.05
C LYS A 397 18.16 -7.77 1.03
N GLY A 398 19.04 -8.70 1.40
CA GLY A 398 18.78 -9.76 2.38
C GLY A 398 17.91 -10.90 1.86
N PHE A 399 17.88 -11.11 0.54
CA PHE A 399 17.22 -12.24 -0.11
C PHE A 399 17.93 -12.66 -1.40
N ALA A 400 17.83 -13.95 -1.74
CA ALA A 400 18.47 -14.59 -2.87
C ALA A 400 17.53 -15.62 -3.53
N TYR A 401 17.88 -16.06 -4.73
CA TYR A 401 17.28 -17.21 -5.40
C TYR A 401 18.36 -18.27 -5.66
N ILE A 402 18.03 -19.55 -5.52
CA ILE A 402 18.91 -20.67 -5.90
C ILE A 402 18.17 -21.57 -6.88
N GLU A 403 18.71 -21.74 -8.08
CA GLU A 403 18.23 -22.73 -9.06
C GLU A 403 18.97 -24.06 -8.80
N PHE A 404 18.27 -25.08 -8.35
CA PHE A 404 18.81 -26.42 -8.14
C PHE A 404 18.70 -27.26 -9.42
N GLU A 405 19.61 -28.22 -9.61
CA GLU A 405 19.51 -29.18 -10.72
C GLU A 405 18.29 -30.11 -10.54
N ASN A 406 18.02 -30.55 -9.31
CA ASN A 406 16.94 -31.48 -8.99
C ASN A 406 15.86 -30.85 -8.10
N ILE A 407 14.60 -31.14 -8.41
CA ILE A 407 13.41 -30.77 -7.61
C ILE A 407 13.47 -31.39 -6.20
N GLU A 408 14.26 -32.44 -6.01
CA GLU A 408 14.49 -33.05 -4.69
C GLU A 408 15.26 -32.11 -3.76
N GLY A 409 16.30 -31.42 -4.25
CA GLY A 409 17.04 -30.43 -3.46
C GLY A 409 16.21 -29.22 -3.04
N VAL A 410 15.22 -28.84 -3.86
CA VAL A 410 14.19 -27.85 -3.49
C VAL A 410 13.39 -28.32 -2.26
N LYS A 411 13.00 -29.60 -2.23
CA LYS A 411 12.27 -30.19 -1.08
C LYS A 411 13.16 -30.31 0.16
N GLU A 412 14.43 -30.64 0.01
CA GLU A 412 15.35 -30.79 1.14
C GLU A 412 15.80 -29.45 1.73
N ALA A 413 16.00 -28.43 0.90
CA ALA A 413 16.15 -27.06 1.37
C ALA A 413 14.92 -26.60 2.17
N ILE A 414 13.70 -26.87 1.67
CA ILE A 414 12.44 -26.49 2.37
C ILE A 414 12.27 -27.21 3.71
N LYS A 415 12.73 -28.47 3.86
CA LYS A 415 12.75 -29.17 5.16
C LYS A 415 13.65 -28.46 6.20
N ASN A 416 14.65 -27.69 5.76
CA ASN A 416 15.64 -27.02 6.60
C ASN A 416 15.38 -25.51 6.74
N ASP A 417 14.12 -25.07 6.65
CA ASP A 417 13.69 -23.70 6.96
C ASP A 417 14.19 -23.26 8.36
N ARG A 418 14.59 -21.99 8.50
CA ARG A 418 15.12 -21.35 9.73
C ARG A 418 16.54 -21.69 10.15
N MET A 419 17.30 -22.45 9.37
CA MET A 419 18.73 -22.65 9.62
C MET A 419 19.45 -21.29 9.85
N PRO A 420 20.27 -21.16 10.91
CA PRO A 420 20.96 -19.90 11.22
C PRO A 420 22.17 -19.68 10.31
N ILE A 421 22.18 -18.56 9.57
CA ILE A 421 23.32 -18.09 8.78
C ILE A 421 23.70 -16.68 9.26
N ASP A 422 24.98 -16.46 9.56
CA ASP A 422 25.50 -15.22 10.16
C ASP A 422 24.67 -14.73 11.38
N GLY A 423 24.22 -15.67 12.23
CA GLY A 423 23.40 -15.40 13.40
C GLY A 423 21.91 -15.08 13.14
N ARG A 424 21.44 -15.15 11.89
CA ARG A 424 20.04 -14.89 11.52
C ARG A 424 19.35 -16.17 11.03
N PRO A 425 18.12 -16.49 11.49
CA PRO A 425 17.33 -17.57 10.91
C PRO A 425 16.91 -17.17 9.50
N VAL A 426 17.22 -18.03 8.54
CA VAL A 426 16.95 -17.83 7.12
C VAL A 426 15.65 -18.51 6.72
N PHE A 427 14.76 -17.80 6.02
CA PHE A 427 13.47 -18.34 5.60
C PHE A 427 13.50 -18.83 4.16
N ILE A 428 13.12 -20.09 3.96
CA ILE A 428 13.20 -20.82 2.70
C ILE A 428 11.78 -21.01 2.14
N SER A 429 11.60 -20.84 0.83
CA SER A 429 10.29 -21.00 0.17
C SER A 429 10.42 -21.35 -1.31
N GLU A 430 9.43 -22.05 -1.86
CA GLU A 430 9.33 -22.40 -3.28
C GLU A 430 8.95 -21.18 -4.13
N MET A 431 9.54 -21.05 -5.32
CA MET A 431 9.21 -19.94 -6.24
C MET A 431 7.74 -19.94 -6.67
N GLY A 432 7.17 -18.74 -6.79
CA GLY A 432 5.77 -18.50 -7.16
C GLY A 432 4.75 -18.63 -6.00
N LYS A 433 5.03 -19.38 -4.93
CA LYS A 433 4.11 -19.56 -3.79
C LYS A 433 4.25 -18.41 -2.77
N LYS A 434 3.30 -17.47 -2.79
CA LYS A 434 3.27 -16.34 -1.84
C LYS A 434 2.83 -16.78 -0.43
N SER A 435 3.69 -16.45 0.54
CA SER A 435 3.49 -16.51 2.00
C SER A 435 3.47 -17.91 2.63
N PHE A 436 4.23 -18.03 3.73
CA PHE A 436 3.95 -18.97 4.81
C PHE A 436 2.48 -18.78 5.25
N LYS A 437 1.63 -19.80 5.05
CA LYS A 437 0.25 -19.82 5.54
C LYS A 437 0.20 -20.63 6.83
N TYR A 438 0.05 -19.94 7.96
CA TYR A 438 -0.28 -20.61 9.22
C TYR A 438 -1.66 -21.27 9.09
N LYS A 439 -1.82 -22.52 9.57
CA LYS A 439 -3.14 -23.16 9.61
C LYS A 439 -4.04 -22.35 10.56
N THR A 440 -5.21 -21.92 10.11
CA THR A 440 -6.14 -21.08 10.89
C THR A 440 -7.21 -21.90 11.62
N GLY A 441 -6.84 -23.09 12.07
CA GLY A 441 -7.66 -24.02 12.84
C GLY A 441 -6.96 -24.36 14.16
N LEU A 442 -7.70 -25.01 15.07
CA LEU A 442 -7.15 -25.53 16.31
C LEU A 442 -6.20 -26.70 16.01
N GLU A 443 -4.90 -26.54 16.25
CA GLU A 443 -3.93 -27.61 16.06
C GLU A 443 -3.80 -28.42 17.35
N VAL A 444 -4.66 -29.41 17.55
CA VAL A 444 -4.77 -30.21 18.79
C VAL A 444 -3.44 -30.88 19.22
N ASN A 445 -2.57 -31.24 18.27
CA ASN A 445 -1.28 -31.86 18.54
C ASN A 445 -0.14 -30.85 18.75
N LYS A 446 -0.41 -29.55 18.60
CA LYS A 446 0.58 -28.48 18.79
C LYS A 446 0.22 -27.63 20.00
N LEU A 447 1.16 -27.52 20.92
CA LEU A 447 1.10 -26.59 22.04
C LEU A 447 1.81 -25.28 21.70
N PHE A 448 1.27 -24.20 22.22
CA PHE A 448 1.90 -22.90 22.31
C PHE A 448 2.41 -22.70 23.73
N VAL A 449 3.70 -22.41 23.86
CA VAL A 449 4.38 -22.17 25.14
C VAL A 449 4.82 -20.72 25.21
N ASP A 450 4.36 -19.99 26.23
CA ASP A 450 4.62 -18.56 26.44
C ASP A 450 5.43 -18.31 27.73
N ASN A 451 5.98 -17.10 27.85
CA ASN A 451 6.80 -16.61 28.98
C ASN A 451 8.11 -17.39 29.26
N ILE A 452 8.68 -18.02 28.22
CA ILE A 452 9.98 -18.71 28.31
C ILE A 452 11.10 -17.67 28.57
N PRO A 453 12.07 -17.93 29.47
CA PRO A 453 13.29 -17.10 29.58
C PRO A 453 14.07 -17.01 28.26
N VAL A 454 14.88 -15.96 28.09
CA VAL A 454 15.62 -15.73 26.83
C VAL A 454 16.73 -16.77 26.66
N ASP A 455 17.32 -17.20 27.77
CA ASP A 455 18.49 -18.07 27.89
C ASP A 455 18.13 -19.57 27.93
N VAL A 456 16.96 -19.94 27.38
CA VAL A 456 16.50 -21.34 27.29
C VAL A 456 16.68 -21.82 25.84
N THR A 457 17.38 -22.94 25.68
CA THR A 457 17.67 -23.55 24.38
C THR A 457 16.55 -24.48 23.92
N GLN A 458 16.58 -24.87 22.65
CA GLN A 458 15.64 -25.85 22.09
C GLN A 458 15.77 -27.23 22.76
N ASP A 459 16.98 -27.63 23.17
CA ASP A 459 17.23 -28.91 23.83
C ASP A 459 16.80 -28.92 25.31
N GLU A 460 16.90 -27.80 26.02
CA GLU A 460 16.29 -27.65 27.36
C GLU A 460 14.77 -27.89 27.29
N LEU A 461 14.07 -27.23 26.35
CA LEU A 461 12.64 -27.47 26.12
C LEU A 461 12.35 -28.90 25.69
N ARG A 462 13.19 -29.48 24.82
CA ARG A 462 13.04 -30.87 24.36
C ARG A 462 13.10 -31.87 25.49
N ASN A 463 14.00 -31.68 26.45
CA ASN A 463 14.13 -32.58 27.59
C ASN A 463 12.90 -32.50 28.51
N ILE A 464 12.39 -31.31 28.79
CA ILE A 464 11.17 -31.10 29.59
C ILE A 464 9.94 -31.71 28.90
N PHE A 465 9.71 -31.37 27.63
CA PHE A 465 8.49 -31.76 26.94
C PHE A 465 8.46 -33.23 26.48
N LYS A 466 9.62 -33.92 26.43
CA LYS A 466 9.71 -35.36 26.14
C LYS A 466 9.11 -36.24 27.24
N GLU A 467 9.06 -35.79 28.49
CA GLU A 467 8.47 -36.56 29.61
C GLU A 467 6.97 -36.83 29.39
N TYR A 468 6.28 -35.94 28.68
CA TYR A 468 4.84 -35.99 28.44
C TYR A 468 4.41 -36.69 27.15
N GLY A 469 5.35 -37.05 26.26
CA GLY A 469 5.02 -37.73 25.01
C GLY A 469 6.05 -37.60 23.89
N ASP A 470 5.78 -38.26 22.78
CA ASP A 470 6.73 -38.39 21.67
C ASP A 470 6.64 -37.18 20.72
N LEU A 471 7.72 -36.38 20.71
CA LEU A 471 7.81 -35.09 20.02
C LEU A 471 8.02 -35.23 18.50
N SER A 472 7.42 -34.34 17.71
CA SER A 472 7.66 -34.23 16.26
C SER A 472 8.48 -32.98 15.88
N GLU A 473 8.12 -31.79 16.36
CA GLU A 473 8.86 -30.53 16.12
C GLU A 473 8.85 -29.64 17.39
N ILE A 474 9.98 -28.99 17.70
CA ILE A 474 10.03 -27.87 18.64
C ILE A 474 10.56 -26.64 17.90
N ARG A 475 9.83 -25.52 17.99
CA ARG A 475 10.11 -24.29 17.28
C ARG A 475 10.03 -23.09 18.20
N ILE A 476 11.19 -22.56 18.59
CA ILE A 476 11.27 -21.27 19.30
C ILE A 476 10.92 -20.14 18.31
N VAL A 477 10.12 -19.18 18.76
CA VAL A 477 9.80 -17.97 18.00
C VAL A 477 10.88 -16.92 18.26
N THR A 478 11.65 -16.58 17.23
CA THR A 478 12.75 -15.61 17.30
C THR A 478 12.39 -14.26 16.68
N PHE A 479 13.11 -13.22 17.08
CA PHE A 479 13.17 -11.93 16.41
C PHE A 479 14.01 -12.00 15.13
N ARG A 480 13.96 -10.95 14.29
CA ARG A 480 14.66 -10.90 13.00
C ARG A 480 16.20 -10.96 13.12
N ASN A 481 16.71 -10.64 14.30
CA ASN A 481 18.12 -10.69 14.71
C ASN A 481 18.48 -11.98 15.49
N GLY A 482 17.62 -13.00 15.49
CA GLY A 482 17.90 -14.32 16.10
C GLY A 482 17.48 -14.49 17.56
N HIS A 483 17.39 -13.42 18.36
CA HIS A 483 17.02 -13.55 19.79
C HIS A 483 15.61 -14.13 20.02
N SER A 484 15.44 -14.93 21.07
CA SER A 484 14.16 -15.54 21.46
C SER A 484 13.10 -14.51 21.87
N LYS A 485 11.85 -14.68 21.42
CA LYS A 485 10.68 -13.87 21.87
C LYS A 485 10.04 -14.37 23.17
N GLY A 486 10.67 -15.30 23.88
CA GLY A 486 10.08 -15.99 25.03
C GLY A 486 8.86 -16.84 24.72
N LYS A 487 8.70 -17.27 23.45
CA LYS A 487 7.56 -18.04 22.95
C LYS A 487 8.07 -19.22 22.12
N ALA A 488 7.43 -20.38 22.22
CA ALA A 488 7.72 -21.55 21.40
C ALA A 488 6.43 -22.28 20.98
N TYR A 489 6.57 -23.12 19.96
CA TYR A 489 5.59 -24.12 19.59
C TYR A 489 6.19 -25.51 19.76
N VAL A 490 5.41 -26.44 20.29
CA VAL A 490 5.80 -27.84 20.53
C VAL A 490 4.75 -28.72 19.87
N GLU A 491 5.12 -29.45 18.82
CA GLU A 491 4.26 -30.41 18.14
C GLU A 491 4.60 -31.84 18.62
N TYR A 492 3.56 -32.60 18.93
CA TYR A 492 3.62 -34.02 19.29
C TYR A 492 3.14 -34.89 18.13
N LYS A 493 3.56 -36.16 18.13
CA LYS A 493 2.99 -37.16 17.21
C LYS A 493 1.54 -37.50 17.57
N ASP A 494 1.29 -37.68 18.87
CA ASP A 494 0.00 -38.14 19.41
C ASP A 494 -0.74 -37.03 20.16
N GLU A 495 -2.08 -36.97 19.99
CA GLU A 495 -2.93 -35.97 20.67
C GLU A 495 -2.89 -36.13 22.20
N ILE A 496 -2.67 -37.37 22.67
CA ILE A 496 -2.55 -37.72 24.10
C ILE A 496 -1.31 -37.09 24.73
N GLY A 497 -0.21 -36.95 23.96
CA GLY A 497 1.02 -36.28 24.42
C GLY A 497 0.80 -34.78 24.62
N ALA A 498 0.16 -34.13 23.63
CA ALA A 498 -0.21 -32.72 23.72
C ALA A 498 -1.17 -32.45 24.89
N GLN A 499 -2.18 -33.30 25.11
CA GLN A 499 -3.08 -33.18 26.26
C GLN A 499 -2.36 -33.41 27.60
N SER A 500 -1.39 -34.32 27.66
CA SER A 500 -0.61 -34.60 28.87
C SER A 500 0.31 -33.45 29.25
N ALA A 501 0.96 -32.82 28.26
CA ALA A 501 1.85 -31.68 28.45
C ALA A 501 1.14 -30.38 28.88
N LEU A 502 -0.18 -30.27 28.75
CA LEU A 502 -0.95 -29.17 29.37
C LEU A 502 -0.81 -29.15 30.91
N LYS A 503 -0.44 -30.28 31.54
CA LYS A 503 -0.17 -30.36 32.98
C LYS A 503 1.11 -29.61 33.40
N ALA A 504 1.99 -29.25 32.45
CA ALA A 504 3.17 -28.41 32.69
C ALA A 504 2.86 -26.90 32.66
N ASN A 505 1.61 -26.49 32.41
CA ASN A 505 1.19 -25.09 32.47
C ASN A 505 1.37 -24.54 33.90
N GLY A 506 2.18 -23.49 34.05
CA GLY A 506 2.54 -22.90 35.35
C GLY A 506 3.86 -23.44 35.95
N MET A 507 4.55 -24.38 35.29
CA MET A 507 5.87 -24.85 35.73
C MET A 507 6.88 -23.69 35.78
N LEU A 508 7.72 -23.65 36.81
CA LEU A 508 8.72 -22.61 37.03
C LEU A 508 10.05 -23.02 36.39
N LEU A 509 10.48 -22.27 35.36
CA LEU A 509 11.66 -22.52 34.54
C LEU A 509 12.63 -21.34 34.66
N LYS A 510 13.75 -21.54 35.36
CA LYS A 510 14.64 -20.45 35.81
C LYS A 510 13.77 -19.43 36.56
N ASP A 511 13.84 -18.13 36.26
CA ASP A 511 13.08 -17.09 37.01
C ASP A 511 11.64 -16.83 36.48
N LYS A 512 11.06 -17.72 35.66
CA LYS A 512 9.75 -17.49 35.01
C LYS A 512 8.85 -18.71 35.02
N THR A 513 7.56 -18.51 35.26
CA THR A 513 6.52 -19.52 35.03
C THR A 513 6.15 -19.59 33.55
N ILE A 514 6.31 -20.77 32.93
CA ILE A 514 5.87 -20.98 31.55
C ILE A 514 4.35 -21.17 31.49
N SER A 515 3.70 -20.65 30.45
CA SER A 515 2.29 -20.94 30.18
C SER A 515 2.17 -21.86 28.97
N VAL A 516 1.40 -22.94 29.11
CA VAL A 516 1.23 -23.99 28.08
C VAL A 516 -0.24 -24.09 27.71
N ALA A 517 -0.56 -23.90 26.43
CA ALA A 517 -1.92 -23.95 25.89
C ALA A 517 -1.95 -24.65 24.53
N ILE A 518 -3.12 -25.15 24.09
CA ILE A 518 -3.28 -25.68 22.72
C ILE A 518 -3.14 -24.52 21.71
N SER A 519 -2.45 -24.78 20.60
CA SER A 519 -2.22 -23.81 19.53
C SER A 519 -3.54 -23.42 18.83
N ASN A 520 -4.09 -22.28 19.23
CA ASN A 520 -5.25 -21.63 18.62
C ASN A 520 -4.83 -20.29 17.99
N PRO A 521 -4.19 -20.30 16.81
CA PRO A 521 -3.72 -19.08 16.16
C PRO A 521 -4.92 -18.20 15.77
N PRO A 522 -4.94 -16.91 16.15
CA PRO A 522 -6.10 -16.05 15.94
C PRO A 522 -6.41 -15.88 14.45
N LYS A 523 -7.69 -16.04 14.09
CA LYS A 523 -8.17 -15.78 12.72
C LYS A 523 -7.88 -14.33 12.35
N LYS A 524 -7.02 -14.12 11.36
CA LYS A 524 -6.66 -12.78 10.88
C LYS A 524 -7.84 -12.16 10.14
N ASN A 525 -8.57 -11.26 10.79
CA ASN A 525 -9.64 -10.48 10.18
C ASN A 525 -9.11 -9.68 8.98
N LYS A 526 -9.89 -9.60 7.90
CA LYS A 526 -9.51 -8.85 6.69
C LYS A 526 -9.54 -7.33 6.93
N ASP A 527 -10.33 -6.87 7.90
CA ASP A 527 -10.58 -5.45 8.16
C ASP A 527 -9.39 -4.72 8.80
N ASP A 528 -8.56 -5.42 9.58
CA ASP A 528 -7.38 -4.80 10.22
C ASP A 528 -6.29 -4.45 9.20
N THR A 529 -6.22 -5.17 8.08
CA THR A 529 -5.40 -4.76 6.92
C THR A 529 -5.91 -3.47 6.26
N GLN A 530 -7.17 -3.10 6.46
CA GLN A 530 -7.76 -1.87 5.90
C GLN A 530 -7.60 -0.68 6.87
N LYS A 531 -7.60 -0.92 8.20
CA LYS A 531 -7.29 0.12 9.20
C LYS A 531 -5.82 0.56 9.19
N MET A 532 -4.87 -0.34 8.93
CA MET A 532 -3.44 0.00 8.83
C MET A 532 -3.05 0.73 7.52
N LEU A 533 -3.98 0.88 6.57
CA LEU A 533 -3.78 1.66 5.33
C LEU A 533 -4.66 2.94 5.28
N GLY A 534 -5.56 3.12 6.25
CA GLY A 534 -6.55 4.20 6.26
C GLY A 534 -6.13 5.50 6.97
N SER A 535 -4.88 5.60 7.46
CA SER A 535 -4.39 6.74 8.24
C SER A 535 -3.33 7.60 7.53
N ALA A 536 -3.05 7.33 6.25
CA ALA A 536 -1.97 7.97 5.49
C ALA A 536 -2.42 8.86 4.30
N PHE A 537 -3.71 8.93 4.01
CA PHE A 537 -4.26 9.73 2.90
C PHE A 537 -5.59 10.40 3.27
N ILE A 538 -5.90 11.51 2.57
CA ILE A 538 -7.06 12.40 2.71
C ILE A 538 -6.99 13.41 3.88
N GLY A 539 -6.37 14.56 3.58
CA GLY A 539 -7.09 15.84 3.63
C GLY A 539 -7.15 16.39 2.19
N ALA A 540 -8.02 17.31 1.78
CA ALA A 540 -9.20 17.92 2.42
C ALA A 540 -10.07 18.57 1.28
N HIS A 541 -11.12 19.37 1.44
CA HIS A 541 -11.74 19.97 2.64
C HIS A 541 -13.22 20.34 2.38
N GLN A 542 -14.17 19.77 3.12
CA GLN A 542 -15.47 20.42 3.43
C GLN A 542 -16.05 19.87 4.73
N ALA A 543 -16.80 20.69 5.47
CA ALA A 543 -17.04 20.46 6.89
C ALA A 543 -18.52 20.44 7.29
N GLN A 544 -18.91 19.39 8.00
CA GLN A 544 -19.95 19.48 9.05
C GLN A 544 -19.46 18.73 10.30
N ARG A 545 -19.76 19.28 11.48
CA ARG A 545 -19.31 18.75 12.78
C ARG A 545 -20.34 17.78 13.36
N ALA A 546 -19.93 16.54 13.59
CA ALA A 546 -20.53 15.66 14.60
C ALA A 546 -19.45 15.29 15.62
N LYS A 547 -19.71 15.46 16.92
CA LYS A 547 -18.78 15.11 18.00
C LYS A 547 -19.28 13.85 18.71
N THR A 548 -18.52 12.77 18.66
CA THR A 548 -18.63 11.65 19.60
C THR A 548 -17.44 11.69 20.56
N ARG A 549 -17.70 12.06 21.83
CA ARG A 549 -16.72 11.88 22.91
C ARG A 549 -16.75 10.43 23.39
N ILE A 550 -15.57 9.90 23.74
CA ILE A 550 -15.44 8.74 24.60
C ILE A 550 -14.94 9.27 25.94
N ASP A 551 -15.86 9.54 26.87
CA ASP A 551 -15.52 10.11 28.17
C ASP A 551 -14.98 9.02 29.11
N VAL A 552 -13.66 8.95 29.26
CA VAL A 552 -12.99 8.17 30.31
C VAL A 552 -12.79 9.09 31.53
N PRO A 553 -13.37 8.81 32.71
CA PRO A 553 -13.35 9.74 33.83
C PRO A 553 -11.97 9.82 34.49
N MET A 554 -11.37 11.02 34.45
CA MET A 554 -10.14 11.39 35.16
C MET A 554 -10.34 11.47 36.68
N ILE A 555 -10.50 10.32 37.33
CA ILE A 555 -10.47 10.18 38.80
C ILE A 555 -9.54 9.01 39.14
N PRO A 556 -8.40 9.24 39.82
CA PRO A 556 -7.51 8.18 40.27
C PRO A 556 -8.24 7.12 41.09
N THR A 557 -7.91 5.84 40.87
CA THR A 557 -8.63 4.70 41.47
C THR A 557 -8.61 4.72 43.00
N SER A 558 -7.58 5.32 43.60
CA SER A 558 -7.41 5.55 45.05
C SER A 558 -8.44 6.50 45.67
N LEU A 559 -9.17 7.30 44.88
CA LEU A 559 -10.23 8.20 45.36
C LEU A 559 -11.64 7.63 45.15
N ARG A 560 -11.77 6.41 44.58
CA ARG A 560 -13.08 5.74 44.45
C ARG A 560 -13.50 5.12 45.79
N ARG A 561 -14.45 5.75 46.48
CA ARG A 561 -15.17 5.11 47.59
C ARG A 561 -15.91 3.87 47.07
N GLN A 562 -15.71 2.73 47.73
CA GLN A 562 -16.49 1.51 47.48
C GLN A 562 -17.96 1.75 47.87
N PRO A 563 -18.95 1.25 47.10
CA PRO A 563 -20.35 1.29 47.50
C PRO A 563 -20.60 0.27 48.62
N VAL A 564 -20.97 0.74 49.81
CA VAL A 564 -21.39 -0.13 50.91
C VAL A 564 -22.74 -0.76 50.56
N ALA A 565 -22.86 -2.08 50.72
CA ALA A 565 -24.10 -2.81 50.48
C ALA A 565 -25.20 -2.37 51.46
N LYS A 566 -26.42 -2.12 50.96
CA LYS A 566 -27.57 -1.79 51.80
C LYS A 566 -28.10 -3.04 52.51
N ASN A 567 -27.92 -3.12 53.82
CA ASN A 567 -28.68 -3.98 54.73
C ASN A 567 -29.33 -3.13 55.82
N GLY A 568 -30.63 -3.31 56.05
CA GLY A 568 -31.32 -2.98 57.31
C GLY A 568 -31.64 -1.50 57.61
N THR A 569 -32.89 -1.28 58.05
CA THR A 569 -33.35 -0.26 59.03
C THR A 569 -32.89 1.20 58.86
N GLY A 570 -33.86 2.12 58.73
CA GLY A 570 -33.58 3.55 58.49
C GLY A 570 -33.38 4.38 59.75
N ASP A 571 -33.10 5.67 59.54
CA ASP A 571 -33.93 6.73 60.14
C ASP A 571 -33.85 8.05 59.34
N ASN A 572 -34.69 9.03 59.69
CA ASN A 572 -34.86 10.30 58.96
C ASN A 572 -33.74 11.33 59.19
N VAL A 573 -33.10 11.83 58.11
CA VAL A 573 -32.45 13.16 58.06
C VAL A 573 -32.62 13.77 56.66
N GLN A 574 -33.05 15.03 56.57
CA GLN A 574 -33.14 15.77 55.30
C GLN A 574 -31.76 16.33 54.85
N PRO A 575 -31.50 16.45 53.53
CA PRO A 575 -30.25 17.02 53.04
C PRO A 575 -30.17 18.54 53.25
N SER A 576 -29.01 19.04 53.67
CA SER A 576 -28.73 20.47 53.75
C SER A 576 -28.53 21.10 52.36
N SER A 577 -28.88 22.39 52.25
CA SER A 577 -28.80 23.15 51.00
C SER A 577 -27.37 23.51 50.60
N SER A 578 -27.15 23.66 49.28
CA SER A 578 -25.87 24.12 48.73
C SER A 578 -25.64 25.61 48.99
N MET A 579 -24.43 25.95 49.44
CA MET A 579 -24.04 27.35 49.73
C MET A 579 -23.91 28.20 48.44
N SER A 580 -24.00 29.52 48.60
CA SER A 580 -24.06 30.45 47.48
C SER A 580 -22.67 30.87 46.99
N ASN A 581 -22.58 31.28 45.72
CA ASN A 581 -21.37 31.85 45.12
C ASN A 581 -20.91 33.19 45.76
N LYS A 582 -21.68 33.75 46.71
CA LYS A 582 -21.22 34.83 47.59
C LYS A 582 -20.35 34.31 48.74
N ASP A 583 -20.72 33.19 49.35
CA ASP A 583 -20.03 32.62 50.52
C ASP A 583 -18.63 32.14 50.13
N PHE A 584 -18.53 31.48 48.97
CA PHE A 584 -17.27 31.05 48.37
C PHE A 584 -16.29 32.20 48.06
N ARG A 585 -16.79 33.43 47.83
CA ARG A 585 -15.95 34.61 47.58
C ARG A 585 -15.34 35.21 48.84
N ASN A 586 -15.94 34.99 50.01
CA ASN A 586 -15.40 35.49 51.28
C ASN A 586 -14.25 34.63 51.82
N PHE A 587 -14.06 33.41 51.32
CA PHE A 587 -12.94 32.53 51.70
C PHE A 587 -11.56 33.01 51.22
N PHE A 588 -11.50 33.87 50.21
CA PHE A 588 -10.24 34.43 49.65
C PHE A 588 -9.93 35.85 50.16
N LYS A 589 -10.42 36.22 51.36
CA LYS A 589 -10.10 37.47 52.05
C LYS A 589 -9.73 37.25 53.51
N LYS A 590 -8.63 36.54 53.73
CA LYS A 590 -7.80 36.56 54.94
C LYS A 590 -6.34 36.32 54.54
#